data_AF-A0A352A9R7-F1
#
_entry.id   AF-A0A352A9R7-F1
#
_cell.length_a   1.000
_cell.length_b   1.000
_cell.length_c   1.000
_cell.angle_alpha   90.00
_cell.angle_beta   90.00
_cell.angle_gamma   90.00
#
_symmetry.space_group_name_H-M   'P 1'
#
loop_
_entity.id
_entity.type
_entity.pdbx_description
1 polymer ?
#
loop_
_entity_poly.entity_id
_entity_poly.type
_entity_poly.pdbx_seq_one_letter_code
_entity_poly.pdbx_strand_id
1 'polypeptide(L)'
;MIKFKGQGIVWDAEKNCILCKFKDGEFETEDTRAAEILKNAGYEFEGEIVKKPTEPTNKQLMAILDEKGVEYDKKATKAELLELVKKLDEEPENDSL
;
A
#
# COMPACT_ATOMS: atom_id res chain seq x y z
N MET A 1 -1.80 -15.81 9.70
CA MET A 1 -2.41 -15.10 10.84
C MET A 1 -1.40 -14.13 11.39
N ILE A 2 -1.72 -12.85 11.49
CA ILE A 2 -0.81 -11.78 11.91
C ILE A 2 -1.25 -11.32 13.29
N LYS A 3 -0.29 -11.15 14.20
CA LYS A 3 -0.55 -10.78 15.59
C LYS A 3 0.16 -9.49 15.94
N PHE A 4 -0.57 -8.49 16.39
CA PHE A 4 -0.05 -7.19 16.81
C PHE A 4 -0.03 -7.10 18.34
N LYS A 5 1.00 -6.45 18.89
CA LYS A 5 1.08 -6.09 20.31
C LYS A 5 0.74 -4.62 20.48
N GLY A 6 -0.12 -4.31 21.45
CA GLY A 6 -0.57 -2.94 21.68
C GLY A 6 -1.71 -2.87 22.69
N GLN A 7 -2.20 -1.66 22.95
CA GLN A 7 -3.27 -1.42 23.91
C GLN A 7 -4.29 -0.42 23.36
N GLY A 8 -5.54 -0.55 23.81
CA GLY A 8 -6.60 0.38 23.46
C GLY A 8 -7.31 0.07 22.14
N ILE A 9 -7.81 1.13 21.49
CA ILE A 9 -8.61 1.08 20.26
C ILE A 9 -7.86 1.87 19.19
N VAL A 10 -7.72 1.27 18.00
CA VAL A 10 -7.13 1.93 16.82
C VAL A 10 -8.26 2.43 15.93
N TRP A 11 -8.14 3.67 15.45
CA TRP A 11 -9.11 4.31 14.58
C TRP A 11 -8.64 4.29 13.12
N ASP A 12 -9.54 3.92 12.21
CA ASP A 12 -9.35 4.01 10.76
C ASP A 12 -9.86 5.37 10.28
N ALA A 13 -8.93 6.30 10.04
CA ALA A 13 -9.26 7.64 9.56
C ALA A 13 -9.83 7.64 8.13
N GLU A 14 -9.48 6.66 7.29
CA GLU A 14 -9.97 6.59 5.90
C GLU A 14 -11.45 6.19 5.85
N LYS A 15 -11.84 5.23 6.69
CA LYS A 15 -13.23 4.75 6.77
C LYS A 15 -14.07 5.45 7.83
N ASN A 16 -13.43 6.31 8.62
CA ASN A 16 -14.03 6.99 9.76
C ASN A 16 -14.73 6.02 10.73
N CYS A 17 -14.06 4.91 11.06
CA CYS A 17 -14.58 3.88 11.94
C CYS A 17 -13.47 3.27 12.82
N ILE A 18 -13.86 2.47 13.82
CA ILE A 18 -12.89 1.70 14.60
C ILE A 18 -12.23 0.66 13.69
N LEU A 19 -10.88 0.66 13.65
CA LEU A 19 -10.10 -0.34 12.92
C LEU A 19 -10.06 -1.65 13.71
N CYS A 20 -9.56 -1.57 14.94
CA CYS A 20 -9.47 -2.72 15.82
C CYS A 20 -9.41 -2.29 17.29
N LYS A 21 -9.60 -3.26 18.18
CA LYS A 21 -9.41 -3.11 19.62
C LYS A 21 -8.50 -4.23 20.09
N PHE A 22 -7.43 -3.87 20.80
CA PHE A 22 -6.54 -4.84 21.43
C PHE A 22 -7.27 -5.50 22.61
N LYS A 23 -7.17 -6.83 22.70
CA LYS A 23 -7.65 -7.62 23.83
C LYS A 23 -6.44 -8.21 24.53
N ASP A 24 -6.31 -7.97 25.83
CA ASP A 24 -5.19 -8.47 26.65
C ASP A 24 -3.79 -8.11 26.13
N GLY A 25 -3.68 -6.94 25.47
CA GLY A 25 -2.40 -6.48 24.91
C GLY A 25 -2.14 -6.94 23.47
N GLU A 26 -3.07 -7.70 22.88
CA GLU A 26 -2.87 -8.38 21.60
C GLU A 26 -4.03 -8.15 20.63
N PHE A 27 -3.73 -8.14 19.33
CA PHE A 27 -4.71 -8.08 18.26
C PHE A 27 -4.32 -9.03 17.14
N GLU A 28 -5.14 -10.05 16.92
CA GLU A 28 -4.94 -11.04 15.86
C GLU A 28 -5.85 -10.72 14.67
N THR A 29 -5.26 -10.71 13.47
CA THR A 29 -5.99 -10.44 12.24
C THR A 29 -5.42 -11.23 11.05
N GLU A 30 -6.28 -11.50 10.08
CA GLU A 30 -5.90 -11.97 8.75
C GLU A 30 -6.08 -10.89 7.68
N ASP A 31 -6.66 -9.74 8.06
CA ASP A 31 -6.85 -8.59 7.18
C ASP A 31 -5.52 -7.88 6.96
N THR A 32 -4.98 -8.02 5.76
CA THR A 32 -3.72 -7.38 5.35
C THR A 32 -3.80 -5.86 5.41
N ARG A 33 -4.96 -5.24 5.14
CA ARG A 33 -5.11 -3.77 5.22
C ARG A 33 -5.01 -3.31 6.67
N ALA A 34 -5.72 -3.97 7.58
CA ALA A 34 -5.62 -3.64 9.01
C ALA A 34 -4.17 -3.80 9.50
N ALA A 35 -3.50 -4.87 9.07
CA ALA A 35 -2.11 -5.12 9.40
C ALA A 35 -1.16 -4.05 8.84
N GLU A 36 -1.37 -3.57 7.62
CA GLU A 36 -0.58 -2.48 7.03
C GLU A 36 -0.76 -1.16 7.75
N ILE A 37 -2.00 -0.80 8.11
CA ILE A 37 -2.28 0.42 8.88
C ILE A 37 -1.56 0.37 10.22
N LEU A 38 -1.65 -0.76 10.93
CA LEU A 38 -0.96 -0.96 12.22
C LEU A 38 0.57 -0.94 12.06
N LYS A 39 1.12 -1.58 11.02
CA LYS A 39 2.55 -1.52 10.72
C LYS A 39 3.01 -0.09 10.44
N ASN A 40 2.28 0.66 9.61
CA ASN A 40 2.60 2.05 9.28
C ASN A 40 2.46 2.99 10.48
N ALA A 41 1.58 2.65 11.43
CA ALA A 41 1.44 3.35 12.70
C ALA A 41 2.54 2.97 13.73
N GLY A 42 3.41 2.00 13.42
CA GLY A 42 4.56 1.64 14.26
C GLY A 42 4.29 0.56 15.31
N TYR A 43 3.21 -0.21 15.19
CA TYR A 43 2.94 -1.33 16.10
C TYR A 43 3.84 -2.53 15.80
N GLU A 44 4.29 -3.20 16.87
CA GLU A 44 5.02 -4.46 16.77
C GLU A 44 4.06 -5.60 16.36
N PHE A 45 4.52 -6.47 15.46
CA PHE A 45 3.73 -7.62 15.02
C PHE A 45 4.57 -8.86 14.74
N GLU A 46 3.92 -10.01 14.86
CA GLU A 46 4.45 -11.33 14.56
C GLU A 46 3.65 -11.93 13.37
N GLY A 47 4.38 -12.57 12.45
CA GLY A 47 3.83 -13.16 11.22
C GLY A 47 4.19 -12.39 9.95
N GLU A 48 3.73 -12.90 8.81
CA GLU A 48 4.01 -12.32 7.50
C GLU A 48 2.82 -11.50 6.98
N ILE A 49 3.05 -10.21 6.74
CA ILE A 49 2.13 -9.36 5.99
C ILE A 49 2.47 -9.52 4.52
N VAL A 50 1.85 -10.50 3.87
CA VAL A 50 1.96 -10.67 2.43
C VAL A 50 1.20 -9.53 1.77
N LYS A 51 1.91 -8.46 1.41
CA LYS A 51 1.39 -7.39 0.56
C LYS A 51 0.97 -8.03 -0.76
N LYS A 52 -0.33 -8.20 -0.97
CA LYS A 52 -0.82 -8.23 -2.35
C LYS A 52 -0.51 -6.83 -2.90
N PRO A 53 0.13 -6.70 -4.07
CA PRO A 53 0.37 -5.39 -4.66
C PRO A 53 -0.99 -4.73 -4.83
N THR A 54 -1.30 -3.78 -3.97
CA THR A 54 -2.44 -2.90 -4.13
C THR A 54 -2.15 -2.12 -5.38
N GLU A 55 -2.86 -2.45 -6.45
CA GLU A 55 -2.66 -1.79 -7.73
C GLU A 55 -2.75 -0.27 -7.51
N PRO A 56 -1.74 0.49 -7.94
CA PRO A 56 -1.68 1.93 -7.70
C PRO A 56 -2.91 2.61 -8.29
N THR A 57 -3.46 3.57 -7.54
CA THR A 57 -4.62 4.34 -8.00
C THR A 57 -4.24 5.24 -9.18
N ASN A 58 -5.22 5.67 -10.00
CA ASN A 58 -4.95 6.60 -11.11
C ASN A 58 -4.17 7.84 -10.65
N LYS A 59 -4.49 8.38 -9.47
CA LYS A 59 -3.78 9.54 -8.92
C LYS A 59 -2.30 9.25 -8.65
N GLN A 60 -1.98 8.08 -8.10
CA GLN A 60 -0.59 7.68 -7.86
C GLN A 60 0.16 7.47 -9.17
N LEU A 61 -0.48 6.83 -10.16
CA LEU A 61 0.11 6.64 -11.49
C LEU A 61 0.39 7.97 -12.19
N MET A 62 -0.59 8.88 -12.19
CA MET A 62 -0.45 10.23 -12.74
C MET A 62 0.68 11.01 -12.06
N ALA A 63 0.78 10.96 -10.73
CA ALA A 63 1.85 11.63 -9.99
C ALA A 63 3.24 11.11 -10.37
N ILE A 64 3.39 9.79 -10.58
CA ILE A 64 4.65 9.19 -11.04
C ILE A 64 4.99 9.68 -12.45
N LEU A 65 4.01 9.71 -13.36
CA LEU A 65 4.21 10.19 -14.73
C LEU A 65 4.56 11.69 -14.75
N ASP A 66 3.89 12.51 -13.94
CA ASP A 66 4.18 13.95 -13.80
C ASP A 66 5.60 14.18 -13.24
N GLU A 67 6.01 13.41 -12.23
CA GLU A 67 7.38 13.47 -11.66
C GLU A 67 8.45 13.11 -12.69
N LYS A 68 8.14 12.15 -13.57
CA LYS A 68 9.02 11.73 -14.68
C LYS A 68 8.89 12.63 -15.91
N GLY A 69 7.97 13.60 -15.92
CA GLY A 69 7.74 14.51 -17.04
C GLY A 69 7.12 13.82 -18.27
N VAL A 70 6.40 12.72 -18.07
CA VAL A 70 5.74 11.95 -19.14
C VAL A 70 4.34 12.49 -19.38
N GLU A 71 4.03 12.84 -20.62
CA GLU A 71 2.67 13.20 -21.02
C GLU A 71 1.76 11.98 -21.08
N TYR A 72 0.57 12.10 -20.52
CA TYR A 72 -0.48 11.09 -20.55
C TYR A 72 -1.84 11.75 -20.73
N ASP A 73 -2.83 11.00 -21.22
CA ASP A 73 -4.21 11.47 -21.26
C ASP A 73 -4.80 11.44 -19.84
N LYS A 74 -5.29 12.58 -19.34
CA LYS A 74 -5.96 12.67 -18.04
C LYS A 74 -7.26 11.85 -17.96
N LYS A 75 -7.80 11.44 -19.11
CA LYS A 75 -8.93 10.51 -19.25
C LYS A 75 -8.50 9.05 -19.46
N ALA A 76 -7.20 8.78 -19.56
CA ALA A 76 -6.67 7.42 -19.68
C ALA A 76 -7.14 6.56 -18.52
N THR A 77 -7.36 5.29 -18.82
CA THR A 77 -7.73 4.29 -17.84
C THR A 77 -6.54 3.94 -16.95
N LYS A 78 -6.82 3.37 -15.78
CA LYS A 78 -5.80 2.89 -14.85
C LYS A 78 -4.76 1.99 -15.53
N ALA A 79 -5.22 1.09 -16.39
CA ALA A 79 -4.38 0.13 -17.08
C ALA A 79 -3.37 0.81 -18.01
N GLU A 80 -3.83 1.80 -18.79
CA GLU A 80 -2.98 2.58 -19.69
C GLU A 80 -1.93 3.39 -18.91
N LEU A 81 -2.35 4.05 -17.82
CA LEU A 81 -1.43 4.79 -16.94
C LEU A 81 -0.41 3.85 -16.26
N LEU A 82 -0.84 2.66 -15.85
CA LEU A 82 0.03 1.66 -15.23
C LEU A 82 1.05 1.10 -16.22
N GLU A 83 0.65 0.90 -17.48
CA GLU A 83 1.56 0.46 -18.54
C GLU A 83 2.63 1.51 -18.82
N LEU A 84 2.27 2.79 -18.84
CA LEU A 84 3.24 3.88 -18.98
C LEU A 84 4.23 3.91 -17.80
N VAL A 85 3.74 3.79 -16.57
CA VAL A 85 4.61 3.73 -15.39
C VAL A 85 5.53 2.52 -15.42
N LYS A 86 5.02 1.33 -15.79
CA LYS A 86 5.86 0.14 -15.94
C LYS A 86 6.95 0.32 -16.99
N LYS A 87 6.65 0.93 -18.14
CA LYS A 87 7.66 1.24 -19.16
C LYS A 87 8.76 2.19 -18.67
N LEU A 88 8.50 2.99 -17.63
CA LEU A 88 9.49 3.87 -17.01
C LEU A 88 10.34 3.16 -15.95
N ASP A 89 9.78 2.20 -15.23
CA ASP A 89 10.54 1.33 -14.31
C ASP A 89 11.30 0.23 -15.08
N GLU A 90 10.82 -0.16 -16.27
CA GLU A 90 11.50 -1.05 -17.23
C GLU A 90 12.51 -0.28 -18.11
N GLU A 91 13.21 0.72 -17.57
CA GLU A 91 14.50 1.07 -18.17
C GLU A 91 15.35 -0.21 -18.14
N PRO A 92 15.94 -0.64 -19.27
CA PRO A 92 16.72 -1.85 -19.29
C PRO A 92 17.81 -1.69 -18.24
N GLU A 93 17.81 -2.57 -17.22
CA GLU A 93 19.05 -2.86 -16.51
C GLU A 93 20.08 -3.04 -17.61
N ASN A 94 21.00 -2.08 -17.67
CA ASN A 94 22.09 -2.07 -18.60
C ASN A 94 22.90 -3.34 -18.28
N ASP A 95 22.59 -4.41 -18.99
CA ASP A 95 23.40 -5.61 -19.18
C ASP A 95 24.64 -5.14 -19.96
N SER A 96 25.45 -4.29 -19.31
CA SER A 96 26.80 -3.95 -19.76
C SER A 96 27.68 -5.13 -19.37
N LEU A 97 27.74 -6.07 -20.32
CA LEU A 97 28.77 -7.10 -20.50
C LEU A 97 30.19 -6.59 -20.23
#